data_AF-A0A1G9FE27-F1
#
_entry.id   AF-A0A1G9FE27-F1
#
_cell.length_a   1.000
_cell.length_b   1.000
_cell.length_c   1.000
_cell.angle_alpha   90.00
_cell.angle_beta   90.00
_cell.angle_gamma   90.00
#
_symmetry.space_group_name_H-M   'P 1'
#
loop_
_entity.id
_entity.type
_entity.pdbx_description
1 polymer ?
#
loop_
_entity_poly.entity_id
_entity_poly.type
_entity_poly.pdbx_seq_one_letter_code
_entity_poly.pdbx_strand_id
1 'polypeptide(L)'
;MVSTNESVPHELPTWVHWEQRPFPDANLLLLDGREPALMDSGFVGHADRTAAWVERHTGRLHRVVNTHWHSDHVGGNSLLQQRGVGIAASTPDSDALKRRDPGCCAAEYLDQPVPPYDVDEALGDGDILTLGNADWEVITTPGHTPGHLAFWQPDERLLVVGDALSDYDVGWVSLAADGPDAGKAAVASLVRLADLRPRVLLTAHGPLPADTPAAFDHALRRAQRLVDDPDGAVWYGARRIFAFALMIRSGITTDEVEPYLHRQPWLVDAARLLHRTTEDISHELLDSMLRSGAAVAVDGRILAAAPHEHVDQHTLDVPFPRAWPPPGTAATG
;
A
#
# COMPACT_ATOMS: atom_id res chain seq x y z
N MET A 1 -32.57 25.86 1.46
CA MET A 1 -31.57 25.88 0.38
C MET A 1 -30.27 25.38 0.98
N VAL A 2 -29.99 24.09 0.84
CA VAL A 2 -28.71 23.52 1.26
C VAL A 2 -27.80 23.67 0.06
N SER A 3 -26.75 24.48 0.21
CA SER A 3 -25.73 24.70 -0.80
C SER A 3 -25.05 23.36 -1.07
N THR A 4 -25.28 22.81 -2.26
CA THR A 4 -24.48 21.72 -2.81
C THR A 4 -23.08 22.27 -3.00
N ASN A 5 -22.15 21.88 -2.12
CA ASN A 5 -20.74 22.10 -2.33
C ASN A 5 -20.34 21.16 -3.47
N GLU A 6 -20.51 21.62 -4.72
CA GLU A 6 -19.96 20.95 -5.89
C GLU A 6 -18.43 21.01 -5.73
N SER A 7 -17.84 19.91 -5.28
CA SER A 7 -16.39 19.71 -5.32
C SER A 7 -15.97 19.85 -6.78
N VAL A 8 -15.24 20.92 -7.09
CA VAL A 8 -14.62 21.07 -8.41
C VAL A 8 -13.73 19.82 -8.58
N PRO A 9 -13.96 18.98 -9.61
CA PRO A 9 -13.07 17.86 -9.88
C PRO A 9 -11.66 18.39 -10.01
N HIS A 10 -10.69 17.75 -9.36
CA HIS A 10 -9.29 18.07 -9.60
C HIS A 10 -9.03 17.89 -11.09
N GLU A 11 -8.86 18.99 -11.82
CA GLU A 11 -8.43 18.92 -13.21
C GLU A 11 -6.97 18.47 -13.18
N LEU A 12 -6.79 17.17 -13.38
CA LEU A 12 -5.49 16.56 -13.56
C LEU A 12 -4.95 16.98 -14.94
N PRO A 13 -3.64 17.24 -15.07
CA PRO A 13 -3.05 17.46 -16.37
C PRO A 13 -3.36 16.29 -17.32
N THR A 14 -3.49 16.55 -18.62
CA THR A 14 -3.91 15.53 -19.61
C THR A 14 -2.94 14.37 -19.76
N TRP A 15 -1.70 14.52 -19.28
CA TRP A 15 -0.66 13.49 -19.25
C TRP A 15 -0.69 12.64 -17.97
N VAL A 16 -1.62 12.91 -17.05
CA VAL A 16 -1.80 12.19 -15.80
C VAL A 16 -3.10 11.38 -15.87
N HIS A 17 -2.96 10.06 -15.95
CA HIS A 17 -4.10 9.14 -15.89
C HIS A 17 -4.18 8.56 -14.49
N TRP A 18 -5.35 8.66 -13.86
CA TRP A 18 -5.61 8.12 -12.54
C TRP A 18 -6.80 7.18 -12.59
N GLU A 19 -6.67 6.00 -11.99
CA GLU A 19 -7.76 5.03 -11.84
C GLU A 19 -7.91 4.66 -10.37
N GLN A 20 -9.07 4.99 -9.81
CA GLN A 20 -9.42 4.52 -8.48
C GLN A 20 -9.60 3.00 -8.49
N ARG A 21 -9.01 2.31 -7.53
CA ARG A 21 -9.16 0.86 -7.38
C ARG A 21 -9.76 0.53 -6.02
N PRO A 22 -10.73 -0.40 -5.95
CA PRO A 22 -11.21 -0.91 -4.68
C PRO A 22 -10.18 -1.88 -4.08
N PHE A 23 -10.29 -2.11 -2.77
CA PHE A 23 -9.49 -3.12 -2.09
C PHE A 23 -9.62 -4.50 -2.76
N PRO A 24 -8.61 -5.38 -2.61
CA PRO A 24 -7.33 -5.15 -1.92
C PRO A 24 -6.30 -4.42 -2.79
N ASP A 25 -6.71 -3.73 -3.85
CA ASP A 25 -5.82 -3.04 -4.77
C ASP A 25 -5.56 -1.58 -4.34
N ALA A 26 -4.48 -1.00 -4.85
CA ALA A 26 -4.18 0.43 -4.73
C ALA A 26 -4.56 1.17 -6.02
N ASN A 27 -4.90 2.45 -5.89
CA ASN A 27 -5.14 3.35 -7.00
C ASN A 27 -3.91 3.39 -7.92
N LEU A 28 -4.17 3.44 -9.22
CA LEU A 28 -3.12 3.48 -10.23
C LEU A 28 -2.94 4.89 -10.76
N LEU A 29 -1.69 5.27 -10.98
CA LEU A 29 -1.31 6.54 -11.56
C LEU A 29 -0.31 6.31 -12.69
N LEU A 30 -0.70 6.67 -13.91
CA LEU A 30 0.13 6.55 -15.11
C LEU A 30 0.42 7.93 -15.67
N LEU A 31 1.70 8.23 -15.79
CA LEU A 31 2.24 9.48 -16.29
C LEU A 31 2.66 9.26 -17.73
N ASP A 32 1.85 9.71 -18.68
CA ASP A 32 2.13 9.59 -20.11
C ASP A 32 3.12 10.66 -20.59
N GLY A 33 3.84 10.38 -21.67
CA GLY A 33 4.78 11.30 -22.27
C GLY A 33 6.01 10.63 -22.90
N ARG A 34 7.14 11.34 -22.83
CA ARG A 34 8.42 10.86 -23.39
C ARG A 34 8.94 9.64 -22.63
N GLU A 35 8.77 9.62 -21.31
CA GLU A 35 9.16 8.50 -20.44
C GLU A 35 7.95 7.99 -19.65
N PRO A 36 6.99 7.28 -20.29
CA PRO A 36 5.77 6.84 -19.63
C PRO A 36 6.09 6.02 -18.38
N ALA A 37 5.52 6.41 -17.25
CA ALA A 37 5.83 5.79 -15.97
C ALA A 37 4.56 5.48 -15.19
N LEU A 38 4.53 4.31 -14.55
CA LEU A 38 3.45 3.89 -13.68
C LEU A 38 3.92 4.02 -12.23
N MET A 39 3.15 4.70 -11.39
CA MET A 39 3.39 4.72 -9.94
C MET A 39 2.63 3.55 -9.32
N ASP A 40 3.38 2.67 -8.65
CA ASP A 40 2.91 1.37 -8.15
C ASP A 40 2.31 0.48 -9.25
N SER A 41 1.94 -0.77 -8.95
CA SER A 41 1.46 -1.73 -9.95
C SER A 41 0.23 -2.53 -9.51
N GLY A 42 -0.33 -2.16 -8.37
CA GLY A 42 -1.54 -2.77 -7.85
C GLY A 42 -1.30 -4.14 -7.22
N PHE A 43 -2.40 -4.81 -6.88
CA PHE A 43 -2.41 -6.15 -6.31
C PHE A 43 -2.20 -7.24 -7.37
N VAL A 44 -1.46 -8.29 -7.02
CA VAL A 44 -1.07 -9.37 -7.96
C VAL A 44 -2.26 -10.04 -8.64
N GLY A 45 -3.38 -10.24 -7.93
CA GLY A 45 -4.60 -10.80 -8.50
C GLY A 45 -5.21 -9.96 -9.62
N HIS A 46 -4.77 -8.71 -9.79
CA HIS A 46 -5.23 -7.78 -10.80
C HIS A 46 -4.13 -7.34 -11.79
N ALA A 47 -2.95 -7.97 -11.75
CA ALA A 47 -1.78 -7.58 -12.54
C ALA A 47 -2.05 -7.51 -14.05
N ASP A 48 -2.77 -8.49 -14.62
CA ASP A 48 -3.14 -8.47 -16.05
C ASP A 48 -4.04 -7.30 -16.41
N ARG A 49 -4.97 -6.94 -15.51
CA ARG A 49 -5.86 -5.78 -15.70
C ARG A 49 -5.06 -4.48 -15.61
N THR A 50 -4.11 -4.38 -14.69
CA THR A 50 -3.15 -3.26 -14.63
C THR A 50 -2.38 -3.13 -15.94
N ALA A 51 -1.79 -4.22 -16.44
CA ALA A 51 -1.00 -4.20 -17.66
C ALA A 51 -1.85 -3.86 -18.90
N ALA A 52 -3.09 -4.34 -18.97
CA ALA A 52 -4.05 -3.97 -20.03
C ALA A 52 -4.50 -2.50 -19.92
N TRP A 53 -4.62 -1.95 -18.70
CA TRP A 53 -4.93 -0.54 -18.50
C TRP A 53 -3.78 0.37 -18.94
N VAL A 54 -2.53 0.02 -18.63
CA VAL A 54 -1.34 0.72 -19.12
C VAL A 54 -1.28 0.73 -20.64
N GLU A 55 -1.41 -0.44 -21.28
CA GLU A 55 -1.33 -0.58 -22.74
C GLU A 55 -2.36 0.30 -23.46
N ARG A 56 -3.60 0.38 -22.92
CA ARG A 56 -4.66 1.21 -23.50
C ARG A 56 -4.38 2.70 -23.48
N HIS A 57 -3.56 3.19 -22.54
CA HIS A 57 -3.30 4.62 -22.37
C HIS A 57 -2.02 5.07 -23.07
N THR A 58 -0.93 4.31 -22.96
CA THR A 58 0.40 4.76 -23.43
C THR A 58 0.97 3.91 -24.57
N GLY A 59 0.50 2.66 -24.76
CA GLY A 59 1.05 1.69 -25.71
C GLY A 59 2.51 1.27 -25.48
N ARG A 60 3.17 1.85 -24.47
CA ARG A 60 4.52 1.55 -24.01
C ARG A 60 4.67 2.03 -22.58
N LEU A 61 5.35 1.25 -21.74
CA LEU A 61 5.75 1.66 -20.39
C LEU A 61 7.28 1.68 -20.31
N HIS A 62 7.86 2.78 -19.82
CA HIS A 62 9.30 2.89 -19.60
C HIS A 62 9.70 2.25 -18.27
N ARG A 63 9.01 2.62 -17.19
CA ARG A 63 9.29 2.11 -15.85
C ARG A 63 8.06 2.09 -14.95
N VAL A 64 8.12 1.23 -13.94
CA VAL A 64 7.33 1.36 -12.72
C VAL A 64 8.18 2.06 -11.67
N VAL A 65 7.57 2.95 -10.89
CA VAL A 65 8.20 3.60 -9.75
C VAL A 65 7.34 3.26 -8.52
N ASN A 66 7.91 2.53 -7.57
CA ASN A 66 7.18 2.09 -6.38
C ASN A 66 7.28 3.13 -5.26
N THR A 67 6.15 3.42 -4.63
CA THR A 67 6.09 4.19 -3.39
C THR A 67 6.66 3.37 -2.24
N HIS A 68 6.31 2.09 -2.16
CA HIS A 68 6.86 1.12 -1.22
C HIS A 68 6.50 -0.31 -1.67
N TRP A 69 6.89 -1.29 -0.86
CA TRP A 69 6.91 -2.71 -1.25
C TRP A 69 5.68 -3.56 -0.89
N HIS A 70 4.58 -2.99 -0.36
CA HIS A 70 3.43 -3.81 0.05
C HIS A 70 2.69 -4.42 -1.15
N SER A 71 1.97 -5.52 -0.91
CA SER A 71 1.48 -6.41 -1.96
C SER A 71 0.53 -5.77 -2.97
N ASP A 72 -0.23 -4.79 -2.52
CA ASP A 72 -1.18 -3.99 -3.28
C ASP A 72 -0.52 -2.84 -4.05
N HIS A 73 0.77 -2.60 -3.85
CA HIS A 73 1.57 -1.61 -4.57
C HIS A 73 2.56 -2.24 -5.56
N VAL A 74 3.01 -3.47 -5.31
CA VAL A 74 4.06 -4.12 -6.13
C VAL A 74 3.62 -5.41 -6.81
N GLY A 75 2.36 -5.82 -6.64
CA GLY A 75 1.86 -7.10 -7.12
C GLY A 75 1.93 -7.29 -8.64
N GLY A 76 1.90 -6.19 -9.41
CA GLY A 76 2.09 -6.21 -10.86
C GLY A 76 3.53 -6.14 -11.35
N ASN A 77 4.52 -5.91 -10.46
CA ASN A 77 5.91 -5.65 -10.85
C ASN A 77 6.51 -6.81 -11.65
N SER A 78 6.35 -8.05 -11.19
CA SER A 78 6.92 -9.23 -11.85
C SER A 78 6.42 -9.38 -13.29
N LEU A 79 5.09 -9.23 -13.50
CA LEU A 79 4.49 -9.31 -14.84
C LEU A 79 5.01 -8.20 -15.76
N LEU A 80 5.11 -6.97 -15.27
CA LEU A 80 5.60 -5.83 -16.05
C LEU A 80 7.10 -5.97 -16.36
N GLN A 81 7.90 -6.46 -15.41
CA GLN A 81 9.32 -6.70 -15.61
C GLN A 81 9.58 -7.81 -16.63
N GLN A 82 8.77 -8.87 -16.66
CA GLN A 82 8.81 -9.90 -17.72
C GLN A 82 8.51 -9.31 -19.12
N ARG A 83 7.78 -8.19 -19.20
CA ARG A 83 7.54 -7.43 -20.43
C ARG A 83 8.63 -6.41 -20.74
N GLY A 84 9.72 -6.41 -19.98
CA GLY A 84 10.90 -5.55 -20.19
C GLY A 84 10.78 -4.15 -19.57
N VAL A 85 9.85 -3.95 -18.64
CA VAL A 85 9.69 -2.67 -17.92
C VAL A 85 10.65 -2.62 -16.74
N GLY A 86 11.42 -1.53 -16.60
CA GLY A 86 12.31 -1.34 -15.45
C GLY A 86 11.54 -0.97 -14.18
N ILE A 87 12.05 -1.39 -13.02
CA ILE A 87 11.45 -1.11 -11.70
C ILE A 87 12.37 -0.19 -10.90
N ALA A 88 11.85 0.94 -10.43
CA ALA A 88 12.52 1.83 -9.50
C ALA A 88 11.85 1.76 -8.12
N ALA A 89 12.65 1.69 -7.06
CA ALA A 89 12.16 1.66 -5.67
C ALA A 89 13.19 2.30 -4.73
N SER A 90 12.81 2.49 -3.47
CA SER A 90 13.71 3.05 -2.47
C SER A 90 14.98 2.21 -2.30
N THR A 91 16.08 2.85 -1.92
CA THR A 91 17.34 2.15 -1.61
C THR A 91 17.16 1.06 -0.54
N PRO A 92 16.46 1.30 0.60
CA PRO A 92 16.17 0.25 1.58
C PRO A 92 15.43 -0.96 0.98
N ASP A 93 14.39 -0.73 0.18
CA ASP A 93 13.60 -1.81 -0.43
C ASP A 93 14.44 -2.57 -1.47
N SER A 94 15.15 -1.85 -2.34
CA SER A 94 16.11 -2.40 -3.31
C SER A 94 17.11 -3.33 -2.63
N ASP A 95 17.71 -2.87 -1.53
CA ASP A 95 18.74 -3.62 -0.82
C ASP A 95 18.19 -4.90 -0.17
N ALA A 96 16.99 -4.84 0.40
CA ALA A 96 16.31 -6.00 0.96
C ALA A 96 15.92 -7.02 -0.12
N LEU A 97 15.37 -6.55 -1.26
CA LEU A 97 15.01 -7.38 -2.40
C LEU A 97 16.22 -8.06 -3.03
N LYS A 98 17.34 -7.33 -3.21
CA LYS A 98 18.62 -7.87 -3.69
C LYS A 98 19.18 -8.98 -2.80
N ARG A 99 18.99 -8.86 -1.49
CA ARG A 99 19.40 -9.89 -0.51
C ARG A 99 18.43 -11.07 -0.41
N ARG A 100 17.26 -11.01 -1.05
CA ARG A 100 16.14 -11.95 -0.83
C ARG A 100 15.82 -12.08 0.65
N ASP A 101 15.74 -10.93 1.31
CA ASP A 101 15.36 -10.87 2.72
C ASP A 101 13.96 -11.51 2.90
N PRO A 102 13.81 -12.56 3.75
CA PRO A 102 12.50 -13.16 4.00
C PRO A 102 11.46 -12.17 4.53
N GLY A 103 11.90 -11.06 5.14
CA GLY A 103 11.02 -10.00 5.62
C GLY A 103 10.65 -8.96 4.56
N CYS A 104 11.18 -9.02 3.33
CA CYS A 104 10.86 -8.01 2.33
C CYS A 104 9.38 -8.05 1.94
N CYS A 105 8.86 -6.90 1.53
CA CYS A 105 7.45 -6.69 1.19
C CYS A 105 6.46 -6.95 2.34
N ALA A 106 6.96 -7.29 3.55
CA ALA A 106 6.17 -7.86 4.64
C ALA A 106 5.29 -9.06 4.22
N ALA A 107 5.64 -9.74 3.11
CA ALA A 107 4.75 -10.70 2.45
C ALA A 107 4.42 -11.92 3.33
N GLU A 108 5.45 -12.56 3.90
CA GLU A 108 5.26 -13.66 4.87
C GLU A 108 4.64 -13.16 6.18
N TYR A 109 5.01 -11.95 6.59
CA TYR A 109 4.57 -11.38 7.86
C TYR A 109 3.05 -11.14 7.85
N LEU A 110 2.52 -10.66 6.73
CA LEU A 110 1.12 -10.29 6.52
C LEU A 110 0.27 -11.38 5.85
N ASP A 111 0.88 -12.49 5.42
CA ASP A 111 0.24 -13.52 4.57
C ASP A 111 -0.34 -12.91 3.27
N GLN A 112 0.45 -12.06 2.62
CA GLN A 112 0.05 -11.35 1.40
C GLN A 112 0.98 -11.70 0.23
N PRO A 113 0.43 -12.12 -0.92
CA PRO A 113 1.22 -12.63 -2.03
C PRO A 113 1.95 -11.51 -2.77
N VAL A 114 3.25 -11.68 -2.98
CA VAL A 114 4.09 -10.81 -3.82
C VAL A 114 4.93 -11.68 -4.74
N PRO A 115 4.72 -11.61 -6.07
CA PRO A 115 5.58 -12.33 -7.01
C PRO A 115 7.02 -11.81 -7.00
N PRO A 116 8.03 -12.65 -7.32
CA PRO A 116 9.41 -12.21 -7.39
C PRO A 116 9.62 -11.11 -8.42
N TYR A 117 10.29 -10.03 -8.01
CA TYR A 117 10.77 -8.96 -8.89
C TYR A 117 12.12 -8.44 -8.41
N ASP A 118 12.87 -7.81 -9.31
CA ASP A 118 14.13 -7.13 -9.01
C ASP A 118 13.97 -5.61 -9.16
N VAL A 119 14.80 -4.82 -8.47
CA VAL A 119 14.85 -3.35 -8.59
C VAL A 119 16.04 -2.94 -9.45
N ASP A 120 15.74 -2.27 -10.56
CA ASP A 120 16.71 -1.80 -11.55
C ASP A 120 17.33 -0.44 -11.16
N GLU A 121 16.55 0.43 -10.50
CA GLU A 121 16.96 1.77 -10.09
C GLU A 121 16.64 1.99 -8.60
N ALA A 122 17.67 2.23 -7.79
CA ALA A 122 17.51 2.53 -6.36
C ALA A 122 17.42 4.04 -6.15
N LEU A 123 16.37 4.48 -5.45
CA LEU A 123 16.06 5.89 -5.23
C LEU A 123 16.39 6.33 -3.80
N GLY A 124 16.82 7.57 -3.66
CA GLY A 124 17.10 8.26 -2.41
C GLY A 124 16.37 9.59 -2.29
N ASP A 125 16.53 10.24 -1.13
CA ASP A 125 15.91 11.54 -0.86
C ASP A 125 16.48 12.64 -1.75
N GLY A 126 15.61 13.42 -2.39
CA GLY A 126 15.99 14.53 -3.26
C GLY A 126 16.41 14.14 -4.68
N ASP A 127 16.39 12.84 -5.03
CA ASP A 127 16.61 12.40 -6.41
C ASP A 127 15.54 12.99 -7.33
N ILE A 128 15.92 13.31 -8.57
CA ILE A 128 15.00 13.85 -9.57
C ILE A 128 14.83 12.83 -10.70
N LEU A 129 13.58 12.45 -10.97
CA LEU A 129 13.21 11.55 -12.04
C LEU A 129 12.35 12.27 -13.08
N THR A 130 12.62 12.02 -14.36
CA THR A 130 11.70 12.42 -15.43
C THR A 130 10.66 11.32 -15.63
N LEU A 131 9.40 11.62 -15.32
CA LEU A 131 8.27 10.70 -15.42
C LEU A 131 7.17 11.32 -16.30
N GLY A 132 6.81 10.61 -17.36
CA GLY A 132 6.01 11.15 -18.45
C GLY A 132 6.77 12.27 -19.17
N ASN A 133 6.38 13.52 -18.91
CA ASN A 133 7.01 14.71 -19.46
C ASN A 133 7.54 15.69 -18.40
N ALA A 134 7.41 15.35 -17.11
CA ALA A 134 7.69 16.24 -16.00
C ALA A 134 8.79 15.69 -15.10
N ASP A 135 9.48 16.58 -14.41
CA ASP A 135 10.46 16.23 -13.37
C ASP A 135 9.74 16.08 -12.03
N TRP A 136 10.07 15.01 -11.32
CA TRP A 136 9.52 14.63 -10.02
C TRP A 136 10.66 14.46 -9.02
N GLU A 137 10.56 15.12 -7.87
CA GLU A 137 11.48 14.98 -6.75
C GLU A 137 11.04 13.83 -5.84
N VAL A 138 11.97 12.94 -5.52
CA VAL A 138 11.77 11.84 -4.58
C VAL A 138 11.88 12.36 -3.15
N ILE A 139 10.89 12.01 -2.32
CA ILE A 139 10.85 12.40 -0.91
C ILE A 139 10.74 11.13 -0.07
N THR A 140 11.79 10.82 0.68
CA THR A 140 11.72 9.75 1.68
C THR A 140 10.75 10.14 2.79
N THR A 141 9.83 9.23 3.09
CA THR A 141 8.72 9.46 4.01
C THR A 141 8.49 8.23 4.90
N PRO A 142 9.49 7.85 5.71
CA PRO A 142 9.39 6.68 6.57
C PRO A 142 8.25 6.81 7.58
N GLY A 143 7.74 5.66 8.02
CA GLY A 143 6.68 5.56 9.02
C GLY A 143 5.71 4.43 8.69
N HIS A 144 5.16 4.43 7.47
CA HIS A 144 4.34 3.32 6.96
C HIS A 144 5.20 2.07 6.66
N THR A 145 6.32 2.30 5.98
CA THR A 145 7.44 1.36 5.88
C THR A 145 8.76 2.15 6.04
N PRO A 146 9.90 1.49 6.26
CA PRO A 146 11.19 2.16 6.33
C PRO A 146 11.62 2.76 4.97
N GLY A 147 11.23 2.12 3.87
CA GLY A 147 11.55 2.52 2.50
C GLY A 147 10.52 3.42 1.81
N HIS A 148 9.47 3.86 2.51
CA HIS A 148 8.36 4.57 1.87
C HIS A 148 8.81 5.89 1.20
N LEU A 149 8.34 6.11 -0.04
CA LEU A 149 8.60 7.26 -0.89
C LEU A 149 7.31 8.00 -1.24
N ALA A 150 7.43 9.32 -1.32
CA ALA A 150 6.49 10.21 -1.96
C ALA A 150 7.19 10.88 -3.15
N PHE A 151 6.42 11.39 -4.12
CA PHE A 151 6.94 12.03 -5.33
C PHE A 151 6.28 13.38 -5.55
N TRP A 152 7.11 14.42 -5.61
CA TRP A 152 6.67 15.80 -5.72
C TRP A 152 6.94 16.38 -7.11
N GLN A 153 5.89 16.85 -7.78
CA GLN A 153 5.98 17.56 -9.05
C GLN A 153 5.69 19.05 -8.80
N PRO A 154 6.71 19.92 -8.84
CA PRO A 154 6.56 21.31 -8.40
C PRO A 154 5.74 22.20 -9.36
N ASP A 155 5.78 21.95 -10.66
CA ASP A 155 5.20 22.87 -11.65
C ASP A 155 3.66 22.90 -11.60
N GLU A 156 3.04 21.72 -11.55
CA GLU A 156 1.59 21.52 -11.43
C GLU A 156 1.16 21.31 -9.97
N ARG A 157 2.13 21.23 -9.06
CA ARG A 157 1.97 21.01 -7.62
C ARG A 157 1.23 19.70 -7.30
N LEU A 158 1.65 18.62 -7.96
CA LEU A 158 1.12 17.28 -7.74
C LEU A 158 1.98 16.55 -6.72
N LEU A 159 1.35 15.85 -5.78
CA LEU A 159 2.07 15.03 -4.81
C LEU A 159 1.50 13.62 -4.78
N VAL A 160 2.31 12.64 -5.15
CA VAL A 160 2.04 11.22 -4.88
C VAL A 160 2.48 10.92 -3.47
N VAL A 161 1.56 10.45 -2.64
CA VAL A 161 1.80 10.26 -1.20
C VAL A 161 1.89 8.80 -0.77
N GLY A 162 1.68 7.85 -1.68
CA GLY A 162 1.59 6.43 -1.34
C GLY A 162 0.61 6.20 -0.19
N ASP A 163 1.09 5.52 0.84
CA ASP A 163 0.35 5.20 2.05
C ASP A 163 0.66 6.12 3.24
N ALA A 164 1.39 7.22 3.02
CA ALA A 164 1.56 8.25 4.06
C ALA A 164 0.20 8.82 4.51
N LEU A 165 -0.72 9.03 3.56
CA LEU A 165 -2.12 9.38 3.83
C LEU A 165 -3.06 8.99 2.69
N SER A 166 -4.33 8.90 3.03
CA SER A 166 -5.49 8.85 2.14
C SER A 166 -6.50 9.94 2.53
N ASP A 167 -7.60 10.07 1.79
CA ASP A 167 -8.67 11.03 2.11
C ASP A 167 -9.28 10.81 3.52
N TYR A 168 -9.24 9.58 4.04
CA TYR A 168 -9.94 9.21 5.28
C TYR A 168 -9.03 8.64 6.37
N ASP A 169 -7.74 8.38 6.13
CA ASP A 169 -6.82 7.86 7.15
C ASP A 169 -5.34 7.97 6.75
N VAL A 170 -4.44 7.53 7.64
CA VAL A 170 -3.03 7.22 7.34
C VAL A 170 -2.84 5.73 7.10
N GLY A 171 -1.76 5.34 6.41
CA GLY A 171 -1.35 3.94 6.26
C GLY A 171 -1.14 3.24 7.61
N TRP A 172 -1.13 1.91 7.60
CA TRP A 172 -0.79 1.14 8.79
C TRP A 172 0.66 1.40 9.20
N VAL A 173 0.95 1.50 10.50
CA VAL A 173 2.31 1.70 11.01
C VAL A 173 2.63 0.57 11.98
N SER A 174 3.67 -0.21 11.68
CA SER A 174 4.02 -1.38 12.50
C SER A 174 5.05 -1.03 13.57
N LEU A 175 4.62 -0.93 14.83
CA LEU A 175 5.56 -0.76 15.95
C LEU A 175 6.43 -2.01 16.18
N ALA A 176 5.97 -3.18 15.72
CA ALA A 176 6.69 -4.44 15.83
C ALA A 176 7.77 -4.60 14.75
N ALA A 177 7.42 -4.32 13.49
CA ALA A 177 8.32 -4.51 12.36
C ALA A 177 9.23 -3.30 12.13
N ASP A 178 8.70 -2.08 12.28
CA ASP A 178 9.41 -0.84 11.94
C ASP A 178 9.96 -0.12 13.18
N GLY A 179 9.62 -0.63 14.37
CA GLY A 179 10.12 -0.17 15.65
C GLY A 179 9.29 0.94 16.31
N PRO A 180 9.62 1.29 17.56
CA PRO A 180 8.78 2.15 18.41
C PRO A 180 8.70 3.61 17.95
N ASP A 181 9.64 4.06 17.11
CA ASP A 181 9.65 5.44 16.60
C ASP A 181 8.92 5.58 15.25
N ALA A 182 8.37 4.51 14.68
CA ALA A 182 7.70 4.54 13.38
C ALA A 182 6.53 5.53 13.34
N GLY A 183 5.75 5.66 14.43
CA GLY A 183 4.70 6.67 14.54
C GLY A 183 5.23 8.11 14.49
N LYS A 184 6.36 8.39 15.13
CA LYS A 184 7.00 9.72 15.09
C LYS A 184 7.56 10.01 13.71
N ALA A 185 8.11 9.00 13.04
CA ALA A 185 8.56 9.11 11.65
C ALA A 185 7.39 9.45 10.72
N ALA A 186 6.24 8.78 10.87
CA ALA A 186 5.04 9.09 10.09
C ALA A 186 4.57 10.54 10.28
N VAL A 187 4.55 11.04 11.53
CA VAL A 187 4.21 12.45 11.82
C VAL A 187 5.20 13.40 11.14
N ALA A 188 6.50 13.16 11.26
CA ALA A 188 7.53 14.01 10.64
C ALA A 188 7.42 14.02 9.11
N SER A 189 7.18 12.86 8.50
CA SER A 189 6.92 12.71 7.06
C SER A 189 5.71 13.54 6.62
N LEU A 190 4.59 13.45 7.34
CA LEU A 190 3.39 14.23 7.01
C LEU A 190 3.59 15.74 7.13
N VAL A 191 4.34 16.21 8.14
CA VAL A 191 4.69 17.64 8.27
C VAL A 191 5.50 18.11 7.06
N ARG A 192 6.53 17.34 6.66
CA ARG A 192 7.36 17.65 5.49
C ARG A 192 6.52 17.72 4.20
N LEU A 193 5.60 16.77 4.01
CA LEU A 193 4.71 16.75 2.84
C LEU A 193 3.72 17.93 2.83
N ALA A 194 3.17 18.29 3.99
CA ALA A 194 2.25 19.42 4.11
C ALA A 194 2.92 20.76 3.76
N ASP A 195 4.20 20.93 4.10
CA ASP A 195 4.97 22.16 3.81
C ASP A 195 5.13 22.46 2.31
N LEU A 196 5.04 21.44 1.44
CA LEU A 196 5.06 21.60 -0.02
C LEU A 196 3.79 22.30 -0.55
N ARG A 197 2.70 22.23 0.24
CA ARG A 197 1.38 22.78 -0.09
C ARG A 197 0.92 22.31 -1.49
N PRO A 198 0.76 21.00 -1.72
CA PRO A 198 0.34 20.50 -3.02
C PRO A 198 -1.02 21.07 -3.41
N ARG A 199 -1.24 21.22 -4.72
CA ARG A 199 -2.56 21.52 -5.27
C ARG A 199 -3.42 20.26 -5.25
N VAL A 200 -2.85 19.14 -5.68
CA VAL A 200 -3.53 17.84 -5.77
C VAL A 200 -2.74 16.77 -5.01
N LEU A 201 -3.43 16.02 -4.17
CA LEU A 201 -2.92 14.82 -3.53
C LEU A 201 -3.34 13.58 -4.31
N LEU A 202 -2.37 12.82 -4.79
CA LEU A 202 -2.54 11.56 -5.51
C LEU A 202 -2.33 10.42 -4.51
N THR A 203 -3.43 9.95 -3.92
CA THR A 203 -3.43 8.94 -2.84
C THR A 203 -3.51 7.52 -3.40
N ALA A 204 -2.89 6.57 -2.70
CA ALA A 204 -2.95 5.15 -3.07
C ALA A 204 -4.30 4.50 -2.75
N HIS A 205 -5.08 5.04 -1.81
CA HIS A 205 -6.41 4.53 -1.51
C HIS A 205 -7.45 5.64 -1.41
N GLY A 206 -8.71 5.26 -1.69
CA GLY A 206 -9.84 6.16 -1.66
C GLY A 206 -9.88 7.13 -2.85
N PRO A 207 -10.83 8.08 -2.85
CA PRO A 207 -10.86 9.14 -3.83
C PRO A 207 -9.70 10.14 -3.60
N LEU A 208 -9.42 10.96 -4.61
CA LEU A 208 -8.55 12.12 -4.44
C LEU A 208 -9.20 13.10 -3.44
N PRO A 209 -8.48 13.54 -2.39
CA PRO A 209 -9.06 14.42 -1.38
C PRO A 209 -9.52 15.74 -1.98
N ALA A 210 -10.77 16.15 -1.73
CA ALA A 210 -11.32 17.40 -2.29
C ALA A 210 -10.64 18.66 -1.72
N ASP A 211 -10.15 18.59 -0.48
CA ASP A 211 -9.46 19.68 0.23
C ASP A 211 -8.13 19.15 0.78
N THR A 212 -7.05 19.48 0.07
CA THR A 212 -5.68 19.05 0.39
C THR A 212 -5.23 19.49 1.79
N PRO A 213 -5.34 20.77 2.20
CA PRO A 213 -5.08 21.17 3.59
C PRO A 213 -5.87 20.38 4.64
N ALA A 214 -7.18 20.19 4.44
CA ALA A 214 -8.00 19.45 5.39
C ALA A 214 -7.60 17.97 5.50
N ALA A 215 -7.18 17.35 4.39
CA ALA A 215 -6.66 15.99 4.36
C ALA A 215 -5.37 15.86 5.18
N PHE A 216 -4.42 16.79 5.05
CA PHE A 216 -3.23 16.82 5.90
C PHE A 216 -3.55 17.04 7.37
N ASP A 217 -4.43 17.99 7.69
CA ASP A 217 -4.86 18.24 9.07
C ASP A 217 -5.47 16.98 9.70
N HIS A 218 -6.28 16.25 8.92
CA HIS A 218 -6.85 14.98 9.36
C HIS A 218 -5.76 13.90 9.53
N ALA A 219 -4.89 13.70 8.54
CA ALA A 219 -3.81 12.74 8.57
C ALA A 219 -2.85 12.99 9.75
N LEU A 220 -2.48 14.24 10.02
CA LEU A 220 -1.63 14.61 11.16
C LEU A 220 -2.28 14.27 12.50
N ARG A 221 -3.59 14.53 12.67
CA ARG A 221 -4.32 14.09 13.87
C ARG A 221 -4.36 12.57 14.01
N ARG A 222 -4.44 11.83 12.89
CA ARG A 222 -4.42 10.37 12.89
C ARG A 222 -3.04 9.82 13.24
N ALA A 223 -1.99 10.34 12.61
CA ALA A 223 -0.61 9.95 12.88
C ALA A 223 -0.19 10.29 14.32
N GLN A 224 -0.60 11.44 14.86
CA GLN A 224 -0.30 11.80 16.25
C GLN A 224 -0.93 10.82 17.23
N ARG A 225 -2.13 10.29 16.95
CA ARG A 225 -2.74 9.22 17.77
C ARG A 225 -1.91 7.93 17.78
N LEU A 226 -1.14 7.63 16.73
CA LEU A 226 -0.23 6.49 16.73
C LEU A 226 0.90 6.64 17.76
N VAL A 227 1.28 7.89 18.05
CA VAL A 227 2.32 8.22 19.04
C VAL A 227 1.72 8.31 20.45
N ASP A 228 0.55 8.93 20.57
CA ASP A 228 -0.08 9.19 21.87
C ASP A 228 -0.75 7.94 22.48
N ASP A 229 -1.19 7.00 21.64
CA ASP A 229 -1.88 5.77 22.01
C ASP A 229 -1.32 4.57 21.21
N PRO A 230 -0.11 4.08 21.56
CA PRO A 230 0.54 2.99 20.84
C PRO A 230 -0.24 1.66 20.92
N ASP A 231 -0.90 1.39 22.05
CA ASP A 231 -1.73 0.19 22.21
C ASP A 231 -2.95 0.25 21.27
N GLY A 232 -3.62 1.41 21.23
CA GLY A 232 -4.70 1.64 20.27
C GLY A 232 -4.24 1.54 18.82
N ALA A 233 -3.02 1.98 18.51
CA ALA A 233 -2.42 1.84 17.18
C ALA A 233 -2.18 0.38 16.78
N VAL A 234 -1.62 -0.43 17.69
CA VAL A 234 -1.41 -1.87 17.48
C VAL A 234 -2.74 -2.59 17.26
N TRP A 235 -3.74 -2.30 18.10
CA TRP A 235 -5.08 -2.88 17.96
C TRP A 235 -5.76 -2.48 16.64
N TYR A 236 -5.67 -1.20 16.27
CA TYR A 236 -6.22 -0.70 15.01
C TYR A 236 -5.55 -1.36 13.80
N GLY A 237 -4.22 -1.52 13.85
CA GLY A 237 -3.45 -2.24 12.83
C GLY A 237 -3.91 -3.68 12.66
N ALA A 238 -4.05 -4.43 13.75
CA ALA A 238 -4.54 -5.82 13.73
C ALA A 238 -5.91 -5.95 13.04
N ARG A 239 -6.83 -5.01 13.29
CA ARG A 239 -8.14 -4.96 12.60
C ARG A 239 -8.02 -4.75 11.11
N ARG A 240 -7.13 -3.85 10.67
CA ARG A 240 -6.91 -3.58 9.23
C ARG A 240 -6.28 -4.77 8.53
N ILE A 241 -5.23 -5.35 9.12
CA ILE A 241 -4.54 -6.51 8.55
C ILE A 241 -5.51 -7.69 8.41
N PHE A 242 -6.31 -7.96 9.44
CA PHE A 242 -7.30 -9.04 9.36
C PHE A 242 -8.40 -8.76 8.32
N ALA A 243 -8.85 -7.51 8.19
CA ALA A 243 -9.79 -7.15 7.12
C ALA A 243 -9.20 -7.43 5.72
N PHE A 244 -7.93 -7.09 5.48
CA PHE A 244 -7.23 -7.43 4.23
C PHE A 244 -7.11 -8.95 4.02
N ALA A 245 -6.77 -9.71 5.06
CA ALA A 245 -6.74 -11.17 4.98
C ALA A 245 -8.10 -11.76 4.55
N LEU A 246 -9.20 -11.24 5.12
CA LEU A 246 -10.54 -11.64 4.72
C LEU A 246 -10.85 -11.27 3.25
N MET A 247 -10.41 -10.10 2.77
CA MET A 247 -10.60 -9.70 1.36
C MET A 247 -9.83 -10.60 0.41
N ILE A 248 -8.52 -10.79 0.65
CA ILE A 248 -7.63 -11.55 -0.22
C ILE A 248 -8.03 -13.02 -0.28
N ARG A 249 -8.48 -13.60 0.84
CA ARG A 249 -8.92 -14.99 0.91
C ARG A 249 -10.38 -15.19 0.48
N SER A 250 -11.07 -14.13 0.07
CA SER A 250 -12.51 -14.15 -0.23
C SER A 250 -13.33 -14.73 0.95
N GLY A 251 -12.93 -14.39 2.16
CA GLY A 251 -13.44 -14.91 3.43
C GLY A 251 -12.74 -16.17 3.94
N ILE A 252 -12.87 -16.41 5.24
CA ILE A 252 -12.32 -17.60 5.90
C ILE A 252 -13.48 -18.35 6.55
N THR A 253 -13.49 -19.69 6.48
CA THR A 253 -14.55 -20.48 7.12
C THR A 253 -14.51 -20.30 8.63
N THR A 254 -15.68 -20.33 9.28
CA THR A 254 -15.80 -20.01 10.71
C THR A 254 -14.92 -20.88 11.59
N ASP A 255 -14.75 -22.16 11.23
CA ASP A 255 -13.89 -23.12 11.90
C ASP A 255 -12.38 -22.88 11.68
N GLU A 256 -11.99 -22.22 10.59
CA GLU A 256 -10.59 -21.93 10.27
C GLU A 256 -10.12 -20.52 10.67
N VAL A 257 -11.02 -19.61 11.07
CA VAL A 257 -10.62 -18.23 11.44
C VAL A 257 -9.64 -18.19 12.59
N GLU A 258 -9.94 -18.86 13.71
CA GLU A 258 -9.03 -18.88 14.86
C GLU A 258 -7.72 -19.64 14.56
N PRO A 259 -7.74 -20.85 13.96
CA PRO A 259 -6.51 -21.50 13.49
C PRO A 259 -5.67 -20.64 12.54
N TYR A 260 -6.31 -19.88 11.65
CA TYR A 260 -5.64 -18.94 10.78
C TYR A 260 -4.94 -17.85 11.59
N LEU A 261 -5.67 -17.14 12.44
CA LEU A 261 -5.18 -16.04 13.26
C LEU A 261 -4.00 -16.46 14.15
N HIS A 262 -4.09 -17.61 14.82
CA HIS A 262 -3.02 -18.12 15.70
C HIS A 262 -1.69 -18.40 14.99
N ARG A 263 -1.71 -18.60 13.67
CA ARG A 263 -0.49 -18.83 12.87
C ARG A 263 0.15 -17.54 12.36
N GLN A 264 -0.51 -16.38 12.51
CA GLN A 264 -0.05 -15.14 11.90
C GLN A 264 1.03 -14.44 12.73
N PRO A 265 2.22 -14.15 12.15
CA PRO A 265 3.27 -13.43 12.85
C PRO A 265 2.83 -12.05 13.38
N TRP A 266 2.05 -11.30 12.60
CA TRP A 266 1.54 -9.99 12.98
C TRP A 266 0.63 -10.03 14.22
N LEU A 267 -0.12 -11.12 14.40
CA LEU A 267 -1.00 -11.28 15.56
C LEU A 267 -0.18 -11.65 16.82
N VAL A 268 0.83 -12.50 16.68
CA VAL A 268 1.76 -12.85 17.76
C VAL A 268 2.46 -11.59 18.29
N ASP A 269 2.90 -10.72 17.40
CA ASP A 269 3.50 -9.44 17.76
C ASP A 269 2.51 -8.48 18.41
N ALA A 270 1.29 -8.37 17.87
CA ALA A 270 0.24 -7.58 18.49
C ALA A 270 -0.05 -8.05 19.93
N ALA A 271 -0.11 -9.37 20.15
CA ALA A 271 -0.31 -9.94 21.47
C ALA A 271 0.81 -9.64 22.46
N ARG A 272 2.06 -9.74 21.99
CA ARG A 272 3.22 -9.36 22.77
C ARG A 272 3.19 -7.87 23.17
N LEU A 273 2.91 -6.98 22.21
CA LEU A 273 2.90 -5.53 22.44
C LEU A 273 1.74 -5.10 23.35
N LEU A 274 0.58 -5.73 23.23
CA LEU A 274 -0.61 -5.43 24.06
C LEU A 274 -0.61 -6.16 25.42
N HIS A 275 0.43 -6.94 25.72
CA HIS A 275 0.53 -7.76 26.93
C HIS A 275 -0.67 -8.71 27.11
N ARG A 276 -1.08 -9.38 26.02
CA ARG A 276 -2.18 -10.34 25.96
C ARG A 276 -1.70 -11.68 25.39
N THR A 277 -2.53 -12.71 25.47
CA THR A 277 -2.28 -13.95 24.72
C THR A 277 -2.78 -13.83 23.28
N THR A 278 -2.28 -14.69 22.40
CA THR A 278 -2.80 -14.79 21.02
C THR A 278 -4.25 -15.25 21.00
N GLU A 279 -4.65 -16.11 21.93
CA GLU A 279 -6.04 -16.60 22.05
C GLU A 279 -6.99 -15.46 22.41
N ASP A 280 -6.64 -14.64 23.41
CA ASP A 280 -7.45 -13.50 23.82
C ASP A 280 -7.66 -12.51 22.68
N ILE A 281 -6.59 -12.15 21.97
CA ILE A 281 -6.66 -11.17 20.88
C ILE A 281 -7.38 -11.73 19.66
N SER A 282 -7.17 -13.00 19.28
CA SER A 282 -7.92 -13.61 18.16
C SER A 282 -9.42 -13.50 18.39
N HIS A 283 -9.87 -13.90 19.58
CA HIS A 283 -11.28 -13.91 19.94
C HIS A 283 -11.84 -12.48 20.01
N GLU A 284 -11.16 -11.56 20.70
CA GLU A 284 -11.57 -10.16 20.80
C GLU A 284 -11.62 -9.49 19.42
N LEU A 285 -10.68 -9.80 18.54
CA LEU A 285 -10.56 -9.21 17.21
C LEU A 285 -11.76 -9.60 16.34
N LEU A 286 -12.05 -10.90 16.26
CA LEU A 286 -13.18 -11.42 15.51
C LEU A 286 -14.51 -10.86 16.04
N ASP A 287 -14.74 -11.00 17.34
CA ASP A 287 -15.97 -10.57 18.01
C ASP A 287 -16.20 -9.05 17.86
N SER A 288 -15.15 -8.24 18.04
CA SER A 288 -15.22 -6.80 17.84
C SER A 288 -15.49 -6.40 16.38
N MET A 289 -14.91 -7.11 15.41
CA MET A 289 -15.17 -6.86 13.99
C MET A 289 -16.59 -7.24 13.58
N LEU A 290 -17.14 -8.34 14.09
CA LEU A 290 -18.53 -8.75 13.89
C LEU A 290 -19.51 -7.73 14.50
N ARG A 291 -19.29 -7.32 15.76
CA ARG A 291 -20.16 -6.33 16.43
C ARG A 291 -20.18 -4.97 15.74
N SER A 292 -19.03 -4.52 15.25
CA SER A 292 -18.91 -3.23 14.55
C SER A 292 -19.39 -3.28 13.10
N GLY A 293 -19.66 -4.49 12.57
CA GLY A 293 -19.99 -4.68 11.16
C GLY A 293 -18.80 -4.51 10.23
N ALA A 294 -17.57 -4.54 10.73
CA ALA A 294 -16.35 -4.56 9.91
C ALA A 294 -16.11 -5.93 9.25
N ALA A 295 -16.64 -6.99 9.87
CA ALA A 295 -16.76 -8.31 9.27
C ALA A 295 -18.20 -8.82 9.38
N VAL A 296 -18.59 -9.72 8.49
CA VAL A 296 -19.92 -10.34 8.47
C VAL A 296 -19.81 -11.85 8.32
N ALA A 297 -20.71 -12.59 8.97
CA ALA A 297 -20.83 -14.03 8.83
C ALA A 297 -21.89 -14.37 7.79
N VAL A 298 -21.52 -15.05 6.70
CA VAL A 298 -22.40 -15.45 5.61
C VAL A 298 -22.06 -16.89 5.21
N ASP A 299 -23.06 -17.77 5.20
CA ASP A 299 -22.93 -19.16 4.76
C ASP A 299 -21.74 -19.92 5.38
N GLY A 300 -21.51 -19.72 6.68
CA GLY A 300 -20.43 -20.36 7.43
C GLY A 300 -19.03 -19.77 7.21
N ARG A 301 -18.92 -18.64 6.50
CA ARG A 301 -17.67 -17.89 6.31
C ARG A 301 -17.74 -16.52 6.96
N ILE A 302 -16.60 -16.05 7.44
CA ILE A 302 -16.38 -14.67 7.86
C ILE A 302 -15.82 -13.90 6.67
N LEU A 303 -16.43 -12.77 6.33
CA LEU A 303 -16.10 -11.92 5.20
C LEU A 303 -15.78 -10.50 5.67
N ALA A 304 -14.91 -9.79 4.97
CA ALA A 304 -14.75 -8.36 5.15
C ALA A 304 -16.01 -7.62 4.68
N ALA A 305 -16.47 -6.64 5.45
CA ALA A 305 -17.66 -5.86 5.09
C ALA A 305 -17.35 -4.70 4.15
N ALA A 306 -16.12 -4.21 4.15
CA ALA A 306 -15.71 -3.12 3.27
C ALA A 306 -15.80 -3.56 1.79
N PRO A 307 -16.28 -2.68 0.88
CA PRO A 307 -16.31 -2.99 -0.55
C PRO A 307 -14.92 -3.37 -1.07
N HIS A 308 -14.84 -4.52 -1.71
CA HIS A 308 -13.60 -5.04 -2.28
C HIS A 308 -13.93 -5.85 -3.53
N GLU A 309 -12.93 -6.02 -4.38
CA GLU A 309 -12.99 -6.88 -5.53
C GLU A 309 -12.64 -8.32 -5.18
N HIS A 310 -13.17 -9.22 -6.00
CA HIS A 310 -12.92 -10.65 -5.86
C HIS A 310 -11.47 -10.98 -6.20
N VAL A 311 -10.83 -11.76 -5.32
CA VAL A 311 -9.49 -12.31 -5.53
C VAL A 311 -9.59 -13.79 -5.86
N ASP A 312 -9.04 -14.18 -7.01
CA ASP A 312 -8.90 -15.60 -7.37
C ASP A 312 -7.99 -16.31 -6.36
N GLN A 313 -8.41 -17.48 -5.86
CA GLN A 313 -7.68 -18.23 -4.84
C GLN A 313 -6.28 -18.65 -5.30
N HIS A 314 -6.06 -18.84 -6.62
CA HIS A 314 -4.72 -19.15 -7.15
C HIS A 314 -3.71 -18.02 -6.91
N THR A 315 -4.18 -16.80 -6.63
CA THR A 315 -3.31 -15.68 -6.23
C THR A 315 -2.52 -16.00 -4.95
N LEU A 316 -3.04 -16.86 -4.09
CA LEU A 316 -2.39 -17.29 -2.84
C LEU A 316 -1.29 -18.35 -3.07
N ASP A 317 -1.18 -18.91 -4.27
CA ASP A 317 -0.15 -19.89 -4.62
C ASP A 317 1.21 -19.22 -4.94
N VAL A 318 1.23 -17.88 -5.01
CA VAL A 318 2.44 -17.09 -5.24
C VAL A 318 3.44 -17.33 -4.10
N PRO A 319 4.69 -17.74 -4.41
CA PRO A 319 5.67 -18.02 -3.37
C PRO A 319 6.10 -16.76 -2.64
N PHE A 320 6.27 -16.86 -1.33
CA PHE A 320 6.84 -15.81 -0.51
C PHE A 320 8.34 -15.58 -0.77
N PRO A 321 8.90 -14.41 -0.38
CA PRO A 321 10.29 -14.03 -0.61
C PRO A 321 11.35 -15.08 -0.27
N ARG A 322 11.19 -15.85 0.82
CA ARG A 322 12.14 -16.91 1.20
C ARG A 322 12.25 -18.03 0.17
N ALA A 323 11.20 -18.25 -0.61
CA ALA A 323 11.14 -19.24 -1.68
C ALA A 323 11.42 -18.65 -3.07
N TRP A 324 11.73 -17.36 -3.16
CA TRP A 324 12.06 -16.72 -4.44
C TRP A 324 13.37 -17.26 -5.01
N PRO A 325 13.47 -17.34 -6.35
CA PRO A 325 14.71 -17.75 -6.98
C PRO A 325 15.80 -16.67 -6.79
N PRO A 326 17.09 -17.04 -6.95
CA PRO A 326 18.19 -16.08 -6.86
C PRO A 326 18.02 -14.89 -7.81
N PRO A 327 18.50 -13.69 -7.45
CA PRO A 327 18.47 -12.53 -8.35
C PRO A 327 19.05 -12.82 -9.74
N GLY A 328 18.40 -12.27 -10.78
CA GLY A 328 18.85 -12.45 -12.17
C GLY A 328 18.62 -13.84 -12.77
N THR A 329 17.95 -14.76 -12.06
CA THR A 329 17.39 -15.96 -12.68
C THR A 329 15.98 -15.62 -13.15
N ALA A 330 15.79 -15.41 -14.45
CA ALA A 330 14.46 -15.19 -15.01
C ALA A 330 13.56 -16.36 -14.59
N ALA A 331 12.38 -16.05 -14.03
CA ALA A 331 11.36 -17.06 -13.78
C ALA A 331 10.91 -17.61 -15.14
N THR A 332 11.52 -18.73 -15.55
CA THR A 332 11.01 -19.53 -16.65
C THR A 332 9.84 -20.34 -16.12
N GLY A 333 8.62 -19.83 -16.28
CA GLY A 333 7.39 -20.50 -15.87
C GLY A 333 6.18 -19.65 -16.16
#